data_AF-A0A3A9IL25-F1
#
_entry.id   AF-A0A3A9IL25-F1
#
_cell.length_a   1.000
_cell.length_b   1.000
_cell.length_c   1.000
_cell.angle_alpha   90.00
_cell.angle_beta   90.00
_cell.angle_gamma   90.00
#
_symmetry.space_group_name_H-M   'P 1'
#
loop_
_entity.id
_entity.type
_entity.pdbx_description
1 polymer ?
#
loop_
_entity_poly.entity_id
_entity_poly.type
_entity_poly.pdbx_seq_one_letter_code
_entity_poly.pdbx_strand_id
1 'polypeptide(L)'
;MHHSLFPLLLAAALLPAASLARECLPGYQDDDTRFVSELIDTDEGKLQVVNDKATGLQWLYCPYGQQVSDNGSGCEGMPEVINSRANPSDNPLMTIIMQANDRLNTPAHPWRAPDIKELFTLYNPQCQPGTYSAVGFPDPQLAADTETLKQRACEARYDPVTNEYIEQTEEQAQACNKLTEQSNALTMLQFISDSSSGDGYNYLQFEPSHEVFHEGGYSAPMLRLVRPIPNHSE
;
A
#
# COMPACT_ATOMS: atom_id res chain seq x y z
N MET A 1 34.23 -15.87 -59.26
CA MET A 1 32.77 -16.06 -59.35
C MET A 1 32.25 -16.34 -57.95
N HIS A 2 31.31 -15.48 -57.54
CA HIS A 2 30.42 -15.44 -56.37
C HIS A 2 30.82 -16.03 -55.00
N HIS A 3 31.09 -15.12 -54.05
CA HIS A 3 30.84 -15.31 -52.62
C HIS A 3 29.33 -15.33 -52.36
N SER A 4 28.81 -16.40 -51.76
CA SER A 4 27.46 -16.42 -51.19
C SER A 4 27.56 -16.39 -49.67
N LEU A 5 27.33 -15.19 -49.11
CA LEU A 5 27.01 -14.98 -47.70
C LEU A 5 25.54 -15.39 -47.48
N PHE A 6 25.32 -16.46 -46.73
CA PHE A 6 24.00 -16.79 -46.19
C PHE A 6 23.75 -15.90 -44.96
N PRO A 7 22.74 -15.00 -44.95
CA PRO A 7 22.35 -14.33 -43.73
C PRO A 7 21.54 -15.33 -42.89
N LEU A 8 22.07 -15.70 -41.73
CA LEU A 8 21.31 -16.35 -40.66
C LEU A 8 20.31 -15.32 -40.13
N LEU A 9 19.07 -15.40 -40.59
CA LEU A 9 17.92 -14.70 -40.00
C LEU A 9 17.65 -15.30 -38.61
N LEU A 10 18.09 -14.60 -37.56
CA LEU A 10 17.62 -14.84 -36.20
C LEU A 10 16.16 -14.38 -36.12
N ALA A 11 15.21 -15.31 -36.24
CA ALA A 11 13.83 -15.05 -35.89
C ALA A 11 13.72 -15.06 -34.36
N ALA A 12 13.76 -13.88 -33.74
CA ALA A 12 13.37 -13.72 -32.34
C ALA A 12 11.88 -14.03 -32.22
N ALA A 13 11.55 -15.20 -31.68
CA ALA A 13 10.17 -15.56 -31.34
C ALA A 13 9.72 -14.65 -30.18
N LEU A 14 8.97 -13.60 -30.50
CA LEU A 14 8.18 -12.84 -29.53
C LEU A 14 7.06 -13.77 -29.04
N LEU A 15 7.31 -14.49 -27.94
CA LEU A 15 6.25 -15.16 -27.20
C LEU A 15 5.33 -14.06 -26.64
N PRO A 16 4.02 -14.07 -26.94
CA PRO A 16 3.09 -13.17 -26.27
C PRO A 16 3.13 -13.53 -24.78
N ALA A 17 3.38 -12.54 -23.92
CA ALA A 17 3.16 -12.68 -22.50
C ALA A 17 1.69 -13.09 -22.32
N ALA A 18 1.44 -14.30 -21.83
CA ALA A 18 0.11 -14.73 -21.48
C ALA A 18 -0.35 -13.86 -20.31
N SER A 19 -1.10 -12.79 -20.63
CA SER A 19 -1.93 -12.12 -19.63
C SER A 19 -2.92 -13.17 -19.15
N LEU A 20 -2.74 -13.66 -17.91
CA LEU A 20 -3.73 -14.51 -17.28
C LEU A 20 -5.01 -13.68 -17.16
N ALA A 21 -6.02 -14.02 -17.94
CA ALA A 21 -7.33 -13.39 -17.84
C ALA A 21 -7.88 -13.64 -16.43
N ARG A 22 -8.36 -12.59 -15.77
CA ARG A 22 -8.97 -12.68 -14.44
C ARG A 22 -10.28 -13.47 -14.54
N GLU A 23 -10.39 -14.58 -13.82
CA GLU A 23 -11.60 -15.41 -13.78
C GLU A 23 -12.36 -15.15 -12.48
N CYS A 24 -13.67 -14.83 -12.55
CA CYS A 24 -14.47 -14.50 -11.37
C CYS A 24 -15.63 -15.47 -11.15
N LEU A 25 -15.94 -15.74 -9.89
CA LEU A 25 -17.07 -16.55 -9.45
C LEU A 25 -18.41 -15.87 -9.79
N PRO A 26 -19.47 -16.66 -10.05
CA PRO A 26 -20.82 -16.11 -10.24
C PRO A 26 -21.27 -15.24 -9.07
N GLY A 27 -21.84 -14.08 -9.36
CA GLY A 27 -22.25 -13.10 -8.36
C GLY A 27 -21.18 -12.06 -7.98
N TYR A 28 -20.00 -12.12 -8.61
CA TYR A 28 -19.02 -11.04 -8.57
C TYR A 28 -19.65 -9.70 -8.99
N GLN A 29 -19.44 -8.68 -8.17
CA GLN A 29 -19.73 -7.29 -8.52
C GLN A 29 -18.48 -6.66 -9.09
N ASP A 30 -18.57 -6.18 -10.32
CA ASP A 30 -17.44 -5.57 -11.00
C ASP A 30 -16.83 -4.41 -10.19
N ASP A 31 -15.51 -4.48 -9.95
CA ASP A 31 -14.77 -3.53 -9.11
C ASP A 31 -15.00 -2.08 -9.60
N ASP A 32 -15.06 -1.84 -10.93
CA ASP A 32 -15.27 -0.51 -11.52
C ASP A 32 -16.67 0.06 -11.22
N THR A 33 -17.63 -0.82 -10.92
CA THR A 33 -19.00 -0.42 -10.58
C THR A 33 -19.24 -0.31 -9.07
N ARG A 34 -18.51 -1.13 -8.29
CA ARG A 34 -18.59 -1.20 -6.84
C ARG A 34 -17.86 -0.01 -6.19
N PHE A 35 -16.64 0.26 -6.63
CA PHE A 35 -15.79 1.31 -6.07
C PHE A 35 -15.90 2.57 -6.92
N VAL A 36 -16.48 3.63 -6.37
CA VAL A 36 -16.68 4.89 -7.08
C VAL A 36 -15.84 5.98 -6.44
N SER A 37 -14.89 6.53 -7.21
CA SER A 37 -14.09 7.67 -6.76
C SER A 37 -14.92 8.96 -6.76
N GLU A 38 -14.71 9.79 -5.74
CA GLU A 38 -15.35 11.09 -5.58
C GLU A 38 -14.35 12.11 -5.00
N LEU A 39 -14.55 13.39 -5.29
CA LEU A 39 -13.85 14.49 -4.64
C LEU A 39 -14.79 15.16 -3.62
N ILE A 40 -14.43 15.11 -2.34
CA ILE A 40 -15.16 15.79 -1.27
C ILE A 40 -14.46 17.08 -0.86
N ASP A 41 -15.24 18.04 -0.35
CA ASP A 41 -14.70 19.27 0.23
C ASP A 41 -14.17 19.03 1.65
N THR A 42 -12.96 19.52 1.90
CA THR A 42 -12.30 19.60 3.21
C THR A 42 -11.79 21.02 3.42
N ASP A 43 -11.37 21.34 4.63
CA ASP A 43 -10.77 22.65 4.93
C ASP A 43 -9.43 22.87 4.21
N GLU A 44 -8.80 21.80 3.72
CA GLU A 44 -7.54 21.83 2.95
C GLU A 44 -7.77 21.78 1.44
N GLY A 45 -9.02 21.71 0.98
CA GLY A 45 -9.39 21.69 -0.44
C GLY A 45 -10.18 20.45 -0.84
N LYS A 46 -9.88 19.89 -2.01
CA LYS A 46 -10.55 18.68 -2.50
C LYS A 46 -9.77 17.44 -2.06
N LEU A 47 -10.46 16.51 -1.41
CA LEU A 47 -9.91 15.22 -1.01
C LEU A 47 -10.53 14.12 -1.86
N GLN A 48 -9.70 13.27 -2.47
CA GLN A 48 -10.19 12.11 -3.20
C GLN A 48 -10.49 10.94 -2.26
N VAL A 49 -11.69 10.41 -2.40
CA VAL A 49 -12.21 9.29 -1.62
C VAL A 49 -12.84 8.25 -2.55
N VAL A 50 -13.11 7.08 -2.00
CA VAL A 50 -13.68 5.95 -2.72
C VAL A 50 -14.87 5.43 -1.96
N ASN A 51 -16.03 5.46 -2.60
CA ASN A 51 -17.26 4.91 -2.09
C ASN A 51 -17.37 3.44 -2.50
N ASP A 52 -17.35 2.54 -1.53
CA ASP A 52 -17.68 1.13 -1.72
C ASP A 52 -19.18 0.92 -1.57
N LYS A 53 -19.87 0.81 -2.69
CA LYS A 53 -21.34 0.63 -2.73
C LYS A 53 -21.81 -0.69 -2.11
N ALA A 54 -20.95 -1.70 -2.03
CA ALA A 54 -21.35 -3.00 -1.48
C ALA A 54 -21.40 -2.95 0.05
N THR A 55 -20.52 -2.17 0.69
CA THR A 55 -20.40 -2.09 2.15
C THR A 55 -21.01 -0.82 2.74
N GLY A 56 -21.23 0.22 1.92
CA GLY A 56 -21.65 1.53 2.40
C GLY A 56 -20.52 2.32 3.07
N LEU A 57 -19.27 1.92 2.85
CA LEU A 57 -18.08 2.56 3.39
C LEU A 57 -17.45 3.52 2.38
N GLN A 58 -16.93 4.64 2.88
CA GLN A 58 -16.10 5.58 2.16
C GLN A 58 -14.68 5.48 2.69
N TRP A 59 -13.73 5.25 1.79
CA TRP A 59 -12.31 5.09 2.09
C TRP A 59 -11.52 6.28 1.57
N LEU A 60 -10.40 6.63 2.22
CA LEU A 60 -9.41 7.48 1.57
C LEU A 60 -8.92 6.82 0.28
N TYR A 61 -8.70 7.60 -0.78
CA TYR A 61 -8.17 7.06 -2.04
C TYR A 61 -6.73 6.58 -1.89
N CYS A 62 -5.90 7.28 -1.12
CA CYS A 62 -4.54 6.86 -0.81
C CYS A 62 -4.41 6.43 0.66
N PRO A 63 -3.43 5.56 0.98
CA PRO A 63 -2.92 5.47 2.34
C PRO A 63 -2.64 6.86 2.93
N TYR A 64 -2.87 7.02 4.22
CA TYR A 64 -2.60 8.26 4.93
C TYR A 64 -1.13 8.65 4.78
N GLY A 65 -0.85 9.95 4.61
CA GLY A 65 0.49 10.48 4.30
C GLY A 65 0.82 10.53 2.81
N GLN A 66 0.07 9.82 1.95
CA GLN A 66 0.19 9.92 0.49
C GLN A 66 -0.89 10.80 -0.12
N GLN A 67 -0.62 11.28 -1.33
CA GLN A 67 -1.54 12.08 -2.13
C GLN A 67 -1.82 11.39 -3.47
N VAL A 68 -2.94 11.73 -4.08
CA VAL A 68 -3.23 11.23 -5.43
C VAL A 68 -2.25 11.85 -6.41
N SER A 69 -1.63 11.00 -7.24
CA SER A 69 -0.83 11.41 -8.39
C SER A 69 -1.54 12.41 -9.30
N ASP A 70 -0.77 13.26 -9.98
CA ASP A 70 -1.31 14.27 -10.91
C ASP A 70 -2.14 13.66 -12.04
N ASN A 71 -1.85 12.40 -12.43
CA ASN A 71 -2.57 11.67 -13.47
C ASN A 71 -3.81 10.92 -12.93
N GLY A 72 -4.09 11.01 -11.63
CA GLY A 72 -5.23 10.37 -10.96
C GLY A 72 -5.17 8.84 -10.87
N SER A 73 -4.05 8.21 -11.23
CA SER A 73 -3.96 6.75 -11.38
C SER A 73 -3.35 6.01 -10.19
N GLY A 74 -2.69 6.72 -9.27
CA GLY A 74 -2.01 6.13 -8.12
C GLY A 74 -1.77 7.09 -6.98
N CYS A 75 -0.98 6.63 -6.01
CA CYS A 75 -0.58 7.40 -4.83
C CYS A 75 0.91 7.71 -4.85
N GLU A 76 1.21 8.98 -4.61
CA GLU A 76 2.57 9.51 -4.54
C GLU A 76 2.94 9.88 -3.11
N GLY A 77 4.24 9.92 -2.85
CA GLY A 77 4.79 10.18 -1.52
C GLY A 77 4.94 8.92 -0.67
N MET A 78 5.39 9.11 0.57
CA MET A 78 5.54 8.01 1.52
C MET A 78 4.28 7.89 2.38
N PRO A 79 3.70 6.69 2.52
CA PRO A 79 2.64 6.50 3.51
C PRO A 79 3.19 6.77 4.91
N GLU A 80 2.35 7.35 5.75
CA GLU A 80 2.64 7.45 7.16
C GLU A 80 2.43 6.08 7.79
N VAL A 81 3.53 5.48 8.23
CA VAL A 81 3.53 4.17 8.88
C VAL A 81 3.26 4.34 10.36
N ILE A 82 2.38 3.51 10.89
CA ILE A 82 2.07 3.54 12.32
C ILE A 82 3.04 2.62 13.02
N ASN A 83 3.77 3.16 14.00
CA ASN A 83 4.61 2.34 14.86
C ASN A 83 3.73 1.29 15.52
N SER A 84 4.00 0.02 15.22
CA SER A 84 3.17 -1.07 15.72
C SER A 84 3.27 -1.22 17.24
N ARG A 85 4.26 -0.62 17.93
CA ARG A 85 4.29 -0.51 19.40
C ARG A 85 3.30 0.53 19.88
N ALA A 86 2.06 0.12 20.12
CA ALA A 86 1.08 0.94 20.82
C ALA A 86 1.46 1.04 22.31
N ASN A 87 2.07 2.15 22.73
CA ASN A 87 2.09 2.47 24.16
C ASN A 87 0.70 3.02 24.54
N PRO A 88 0.03 2.51 25.59
CA PRO A 88 -1.28 3.04 26.00
C PRO A 88 -1.31 4.55 26.24
N SER A 89 -0.18 5.18 26.60
CA SER A 89 -0.07 6.63 26.81
C SER A 89 0.33 7.44 25.57
N ASP A 90 0.70 6.81 24.46
CA ASP A 90 1.08 7.46 23.20
C ASP A 90 0.54 6.61 22.03
N ASN A 91 -0.67 6.94 21.60
CA ASN A 91 -1.40 6.23 20.55
C ASN A 91 -1.32 7.04 19.25
N PRO A 92 -0.29 6.81 18.40
CA PRO A 92 -0.08 7.57 17.17
C PRO A 92 -1.27 7.46 16.21
N LEU A 93 -1.99 6.33 16.23
CA LEU A 93 -3.19 6.12 15.42
C LEU A 93 -4.29 7.13 15.78
N MET A 94 -4.52 7.40 17.08
CA MET A 94 -5.53 8.38 17.50
C MET A 94 -5.16 9.80 17.09
N THR A 95 -3.88 10.18 17.19
CA THR A 95 -3.44 11.51 16.75
C THR A 95 -3.67 11.72 15.25
N ILE A 96 -3.33 10.72 14.43
CA ILE A 96 -3.58 10.75 12.98
C ILE A 96 -5.07 10.89 12.67
N ILE A 97 -5.91 10.08 13.32
CA ILE A 97 -7.37 10.12 13.13
C ILE A 97 -7.93 11.49 13.53
N MET A 98 -7.47 12.07 14.64
CA MET A 98 -7.91 13.40 15.07
C MET A 98 -7.54 14.47 14.04
N GLN A 99 -6.29 14.48 13.57
CA GLN A 99 -5.84 15.44 12.55
C GLN A 99 -6.63 15.33 11.24
N ALA A 100 -6.92 14.10 10.79
CA ALA A 100 -7.73 13.87 9.61
C ALA A 100 -9.17 14.36 9.78
N ASN A 101 -9.74 14.23 10.99
CA ASN A 101 -11.08 14.69 11.31
C ASN A 101 -11.19 16.19 11.52
N ASP A 102 -10.16 16.84 12.06
CA ASP A 102 -10.12 18.30 12.22
C ASP A 102 -10.20 19.02 10.86
N ARG A 103 -9.76 18.35 9.79
CA ARG A 103 -9.81 18.85 8.40
C ARG A 103 -11.10 18.49 7.68
N LEU A 104 -11.91 17.60 8.25
CA LEU A 104 -13.08 17.04 7.62
C LEU A 104 -14.31 17.90 7.89
N ASN A 105 -14.92 18.44 6.82
CA ASN A 105 -16.02 19.40 6.92
C ASN A 105 -17.40 18.75 7.21
N THR A 106 -17.41 17.50 7.67
CA THR A 106 -18.62 16.71 7.94
C THR A 106 -18.46 15.90 9.24
N PRO A 107 -18.63 16.54 10.41
CA PRO A 107 -18.34 15.91 11.71
C PRO A 107 -19.27 14.74 12.07
N ALA A 108 -20.42 14.61 11.41
CA ALA A 108 -21.36 13.51 11.65
C ALA A 108 -20.82 12.12 11.22
N HIS A 109 -19.85 12.11 10.30
CA HIS A 109 -19.25 10.89 9.76
C HIS A 109 -17.73 10.99 9.83
N PRO A 110 -17.14 10.87 11.03
CA PRO A 110 -15.70 11.02 11.19
C PRO A 110 -14.94 9.86 10.54
N TRP A 111 -13.75 10.15 10.06
CA TRP A 111 -12.72 9.18 9.76
C TRP A 111 -12.37 8.36 11.01
N ARG A 112 -12.08 7.08 10.79
CA ARG A 112 -11.52 6.16 11.78
C ARG A 112 -10.59 5.16 11.13
N ALA A 113 -9.85 4.41 11.93
CA ALA A 113 -9.19 3.21 11.44
C ALA A 113 -10.25 2.14 11.07
N PRO A 114 -9.98 1.31 10.07
CA PRO A 114 -10.86 0.21 9.71
C PRO A 114 -10.72 -0.94 10.70
N ASP A 115 -11.78 -1.73 10.88
CA ASP A 115 -11.61 -3.04 11.50
C ASP A 115 -11.07 -4.06 10.49
N ILE A 116 -10.63 -5.23 10.98
CA ILE A 116 -10.02 -6.24 10.10
C ILE A 116 -10.99 -6.78 9.04
N LYS A 117 -12.29 -6.91 9.36
CA LYS A 117 -13.30 -7.42 8.43
C LYS A 117 -13.55 -6.42 7.31
N GLU A 118 -13.50 -5.13 7.62
CA GLU A 118 -13.62 -4.05 6.62
C GLU A 118 -12.44 -4.06 5.65
N LEU A 119 -11.21 -4.27 6.13
CA LEU A 119 -10.04 -4.40 5.26
C LEU A 119 -10.19 -5.59 4.28
N PHE A 120 -10.74 -6.71 4.74
CA PHE A 120 -11.02 -7.86 3.87
C PHE A 120 -12.01 -7.54 2.75
N THR A 121 -12.86 -6.51 2.88
CA THR A 121 -13.80 -6.13 1.82
C THR A 121 -13.12 -5.49 0.62
N LEU A 122 -11.91 -4.94 0.79
CA LEU A 122 -11.10 -4.34 -0.28
C LEU A 122 -10.30 -5.41 -1.06
N TYR A 123 -10.19 -6.61 -0.50
CA TYR A 123 -9.69 -7.77 -1.21
C TYR A 123 -10.82 -8.40 -2.01
N ASN A 124 -10.53 -8.81 -3.23
CA ASN A 124 -11.49 -9.50 -4.07
C ASN A 124 -11.14 -10.99 -4.23
N PRO A 125 -11.57 -11.85 -3.28
CA PRO A 125 -11.36 -13.29 -3.34
C PRO A 125 -12.29 -13.98 -4.35
N GLN A 126 -13.28 -13.25 -4.91
CA GLN A 126 -14.20 -13.82 -5.88
C GLN A 126 -13.58 -13.94 -7.27
N CYS A 127 -12.39 -13.37 -7.50
CA CYS A 127 -11.66 -13.49 -8.75
C CYS A 127 -10.30 -14.16 -8.55
N GLN A 128 -9.76 -14.76 -9.61
CA GLN A 128 -8.44 -15.40 -9.64
C GLN A 128 -7.61 -14.85 -10.82
N PRO A 129 -6.39 -14.32 -10.58
CA PRO A 129 -5.85 -14.05 -9.25
C PRO A 129 -6.73 -13.05 -8.49
N GLY A 130 -6.86 -13.26 -7.17
CA GLY A 130 -7.54 -12.32 -6.30
C GLY A 130 -6.73 -11.04 -6.25
N THR A 131 -7.33 -9.94 -6.67
CA THR A 131 -6.66 -8.64 -6.62
C THR A 131 -7.28 -7.82 -5.50
N TYR A 132 -6.48 -6.97 -4.89
CA TYR A 132 -7.04 -5.83 -4.19
C TYR A 132 -7.66 -4.93 -5.27
N SER A 133 -8.90 -4.48 -5.08
CA SER A 133 -9.65 -3.69 -6.07
C SER A 133 -9.09 -2.27 -6.32
N ALA A 134 -7.82 -2.07 -5.95
CA ALA A 134 -6.89 -1.07 -6.46
C ALA A 134 -7.46 0.34 -6.52
N VAL A 135 -7.74 0.88 -5.34
CA VAL A 135 -7.78 2.32 -5.17
C VAL A 135 -6.49 2.76 -4.50
N GLY A 136 -5.67 3.51 -5.25
CA GLY A 136 -4.46 4.15 -4.76
C GLY A 136 -3.40 3.22 -4.19
N PHE A 137 -2.64 2.56 -5.06
CA PHE A 137 -1.39 1.91 -4.67
C PHE A 137 -0.24 2.92 -4.62
N PRO A 138 0.79 2.64 -3.80
CA PRO A 138 2.05 3.37 -3.90
C PRO A 138 2.60 3.32 -5.33
N ASP A 139 3.19 4.43 -5.77
CA ASP A 139 3.87 4.52 -7.06
C ASP A 139 4.88 3.38 -7.23
N PRO A 140 4.71 2.49 -8.23
CA PRO A 140 5.64 1.39 -8.50
C PRO A 140 7.08 1.84 -8.72
N GLN A 141 7.29 3.03 -9.29
CA GLN A 141 8.63 3.58 -9.49
C GLN A 141 9.26 3.99 -8.17
N LEU A 142 8.50 4.67 -7.30
CA LEU A 142 8.95 5.00 -5.95
C LEU A 142 9.32 3.74 -5.16
N ALA A 143 8.50 2.69 -5.24
CA ALA A 143 8.77 1.40 -4.61
C ALA A 143 10.10 0.78 -5.09
N ALA A 144 10.32 0.77 -6.41
CA ALA A 144 11.56 0.24 -7.00
C ALA A 144 12.81 1.07 -6.67
N ASP A 145 12.67 2.40 -6.65
CA ASP A 145 13.76 3.32 -6.32
C ASP A 145 14.16 3.17 -4.84
N THR A 146 13.18 3.11 -3.93
CA THR A 146 13.42 2.88 -2.50
C THR A 146 14.06 1.51 -2.25
N GLU A 147 13.65 0.47 -2.98
CA GLU A 147 14.29 -0.85 -2.87
C GLU A 147 15.77 -0.80 -3.30
N THR A 148 16.07 -0.08 -4.38
CA THR A 148 17.44 0.12 -4.86
C THR A 148 18.29 0.88 -3.84
N LEU A 149 17.72 1.92 -3.22
CA LEU A 149 18.40 2.66 -2.14
C LEU A 149 18.64 1.79 -0.91
N LYS A 150 17.65 0.99 -0.50
CA LYS A 150 17.77 0.03 0.60
C LYS A 150 18.92 -0.94 0.36
N GLN A 151 18.98 -1.55 -0.81
CA GLN A 151 20.06 -2.49 -1.16
C GLN A 151 21.44 -1.84 -1.01
N ARG A 152 21.64 -0.62 -1.51
CA ARG A 152 22.91 0.11 -1.37
C ARG A 152 23.24 0.50 0.07
N ALA A 153 22.24 0.88 0.86
CA ALA A 153 22.44 1.29 2.25
C ALA A 153 22.73 0.10 3.18
N CYS A 154 22.10 -1.04 2.90
CA CYS A 154 22.21 -2.25 3.70
C CYS A 154 23.31 -3.21 3.23
N GLU A 155 23.98 -2.92 2.11
CA GLU A 155 25.05 -3.77 1.56
C GLU A 155 26.20 -3.90 2.57
N ALA A 156 26.52 -5.15 2.93
CA ALA A 156 27.69 -5.45 3.74
C ALA A 156 28.96 -5.10 2.96
N ARG A 157 29.79 -4.22 3.50
CA ARG A 157 31.03 -3.80 2.86
C ARG A 157 32.16 -4.74 3.25
N TYR A 158 32.99 -5.10 2.28
CA TYR A 158 34.11 -6.03 2.46
C TYR A 158 35.42 -5.33 2.13
N ASP A 159 36.41 -5.44 3.02
CA ASP A 159 37.78 -4.95 2.78
C ASP A 159 38.64 -6.12 2.23
N PRO A 160 39.03 -6.08 0.95
CA PRO A 160 39.83 -7.15 0.34
C PRO A 160 41.29 -7.15 0.81
N VAL A 161 41.77 -6.09 1.46
CA VAL A 161 43.13 -5.98 1.97
C VAL A 161 43.25 -6.68 3.33
N THR A 162 42.28 -6.46 4.21
CA THR A 162 42.24 -7.09 5.54
C THR A 162 41.49 -8.42 5.56
N ASN A 163 40.72 -8.73 4.51
CA ASN A 163 39.86 -9.92 4.40
C ASN A 163 38.77 -9.95 5.49
N GLU A 164 38.23 -8.77 5.82
CA GLU A 164 37.22 -8.58 6.87
C GLU A 164 36.00 -7.82 6.35
N TYR A 165 34.85 -8.05 6.98
CA TYR A 165 33.67 -7.21 6.80
C TYR A 165 33.86 -5.90 7.57
N ILE A 166 33.57 -4.79 6.91
CA ILE A 166 33.60 -3.47 7.53
C ILE A 166 32.33 -3.32 8.35
N GLU A 167 32.46 -3.17 9.67
CA GLU A 167 31.33 -2.86 10.54
C GLU A 167 30.64 -1.57 10.08
N GLN A 168 29.31 -1.62 10.04
CA GLN A 168 28.50 -0.45 9.70
C GLN A 168 28.61 0.59 10.81
N THR A 169 28.67 1.87 10.42
CA THR A 169 28.47 2.95 11.40
C THR A 169 27.03 2.95 11.89
N GLU A 170 26.78 3.53 13.07
CA GLU A 170 25.42 3.67 13.61
C GLU A 170 24.51 4.43 12.62
N GLU A 171 25.03 5.46 11.96
CA GLU A 171 24.31 6.22 10.93
C GLU A 171 23.93 5.35 9.72
N GLN A 172 24.82 4.46 9.28
CA GLN A 172 24.53 3.51 8.19
C GLN A 172 23.46 2.50 8.59
N ALA A 173 23.55 1.96 9.80
CA ALA A 173 22.55 1.04 10.33
C ALA A 173 21.17 1.72 10.44
N GLN A 174 21.11 2.95 10.94
CA GLN A 174 19.87 3.74 11.01
C GLN A 174 19.30 4.04 9.61
N ALA A 175 20.14 4.40 8.64
CA ALA A 175 19.70 4.63 7.26
C ALA A 175 19.16 3.35 6.61
N CYS A 176 19.82 2.22 6.80
CA CYS A 176 19.36 0.91 6.33
C CYS A 176 18.01 0.53 6.96
N ASN A 177 17.85 0.70 8.28
CA ASN A 177 16.59 0.42 8.98
C ASN A 177 15.45 1.29 8.44
N LYS A 178 15.69 2.61 8.30
CA LYS A 178 14.70 3.53 7.73
C LYS A 178 14.30 3.15 6.32
N LEU A 179 15.26 2.86 5.43
CA LEU A 179 14.96 2.45 4.06
C LEU A 179 14.26 1.09 3.99
N THR A 180 14.50 0.22 4.97
CA THR A 180 13.78 -1.06 5.10
C THR A 180 12.32 -0.83 5.47
N GLU A 181 12.03 0.03 6.45
CA GLU A 181 10.65 0.40 6.80
C GLU A 181 9.92 1.05 5.62
N GLN A 182 10.58 1.98 4.91
CA GLN A 182 10.04 2.66 3.74
C GLN A 182 9.77 1.69 2.58
N SER A 183 10.73 0.81 2.28
CA SER A 183 10.57 -0.23 1.25
C SER A 183 9.39 -1.14 1.61
N ASN A 184 9.30 -1.61 2.84
CA ASN A 184 8.20 -2.47 3.28
C ASN A 184 6.85 -1.78 3.11
N ALA A 185 6.73 -0.50 3.47
CA ALA A 185 5.49 0.26 3.32
C ALA A 185 5.06 0.46 1.85
N LEU A 186 6.01 0.55 0.92
CA LEU A 186 5.72 0.74 -0.50
C LEU A 186 5.49 -0.57 -1.26
N THR A 187 6.07 -1.67 -0.79
CA THR A 187 6.10 -2.96 -1.50
C THR A 187 5.20 -4.02 -0.87
N MET A 188 4.96 -3.95 0.44
CA MET A 188 4.07 -4.84 1.16
C MET A 188 2.78 -4.09 1.44
N LEU A 189 1.68 -4.51 0.83
CA LEU A 189 0.37 -3.95 1.14
C LEU A 189 -0.06 -4.47 2.50
N GLN A 190 0.37 -3.76 3.54
CA GLN A 190 0.02 -4.01 4.93
C GLN A 190 -0.90 -2.89 5.41
N PHE A 191 -2.12 -3.22 5.82
CA PHE A 191 -3.04 -2.24 6.37
C PHE A 191 -3.35 -2.52 7.84
N ILE A 192 -3.18 -1.49 8.64
CA ILE A 192 -3.48 -1.52 10.08
C ILE A 192 -4.99 -1.54 10.31
N SER A 193 -5.40 -2.25 11.35
CA SER A 193 -6.77 -2.21 11.87
C SER A 193 -6.86 -1.44 13.21
N ASP A 194 -8.07 -1.08 13.60
CA ASP A 194 -8.37 -0.47 14.90
C ASP A 194 -8.14 -1.41 16.10
N SER A 195 -7.91 -2.69 15.83
CA SER A 195 -7.75 -3.74 16.82
C SER A 195 -6.30 -3.82 17.27
N SER A 196 -6.05 -3.64 18.57
CA SER A 196 -4.76 -3.94 19.19
C SER A 196 -4.77 -5.31 19.87
N SER A 197 -3.67 -6.04 19.76
CA SER A 197 -3.44 -7.28 20.51
C SER A 197 -1.97 -7.37 20.95
N GLY A 198 -1.75 -7.84 22.18
CA GLY A 198 -0.40 -7.99 22.72
C GLY A 198 0.40 -6.68 22.72
N ASP A 199 1.54 -6.70 22.02
CA ASP A 199 2.51 -5.60 21.94
C ASP A 199 2.25 -4.62 20.76
N GLY A 200 1.10 -4.72 20.07
CA GLY A 200 0.82 -3.82 18.95
C GLY A 200 -0.55 -3.90 18.28
N TYR A 201 -0.64 -3.28 17.10
CA TYR A 201 -1.86 -3.32 16.27
C TYR A 201 -1.90 -4.56 15.38
N ASN A 202 -3.11 -5.08 15.16
CA ASN A 202 -3.37 -6.10 14.16
C ASN A 202 -3.31 -5.49 12.76
N TYR A 203 -2.80 -6.24 11.80
CA TYR A 203 -2.73 -5.82 10.40
C TYR A 203 -3.02 -6.96 9.44
N LEU A 204 -3.50 -6.58 8.25
CA LEU A 204 -3.69 -7.47 7.12
C LEU A 204 -2.55 -7.25 6.11
N GLN A 205 -1.83 -8.32 5.76
CA GLN A 205 -0.81 -8.31 4.72
C GLN A 205 -1.35 -9.00 3.47
N PHE A 206 -1.20 -8.37 2.31
CA PHE A 206 -1.47 -9.01 1.02
C PHE A 206 -0.17 -9.49 0.39
N GLU A 207 -0.08 -10.79 0.13
CA GLU A 207 1.00 -11.41 -0.63
C GLU A 207 0.54 -11.72 -2.07
N PRO A 208 1.46 -11.93 -3.02
CA PRO A 208 1.10 -12.20 -4.42
C PRO A 208 0.20 -13.42 -4.66
N SER A 209 0.09 -14.33 -3.69
CA SER A 209 -0.63 -15.60 -3.82
C SER A 209 -1.76 -15.82 -2.80
N HIS A 210 -1.75 -15.05 -1.71
CA HIS A 210 -2.69 -15.17 -0.60
C HIS A 210 -2.52 -13.99 0.37
N GLU A 211 -3.31 -13.98 1.41
CA GLU A 211 -3.46 -12.93 2.39
C GLU A 211 -3.14 -13.51 3.77
N VAL A 212 -2.38 -12.76 4.55
CA VAL A 212 -1.89 -13.20 5.86
C VAL A 212 -2.37 -12.21 6.90
N PHE A 213 -3.10 -12.72 7.89
CA PHE A 213 -3.51 -11.95 9.06
C PHE A 213 -2.45 -12.08 10.15
N HIS A 214 -2.05 -10.93 10.71
CA HIS A 214 -1.05 -10.88 11.77
C HIS A 214 -1.62 -10.22 13.03
N GLU A 215 -1.49 -10.92 14.15
CA GLU A 215 -1.82 -10.43 15.48
C GLU A 215 -0.57 -9.83 16.15
N GLY A 216 -0.63 -8.55 16.53
CA GLY A 216 0.33 -7.93 17.46
C GLY A 216 1.82 -7.91 17.03
N GLY A 217 2.12 -7.83 15.73
CA GLY A 217 3.48 -7.96 15.20
C GLY A 217 4.26 -6.64 15.02
N TYR A 218 5.58 -6.77 14.80
CA TYR A 218 6.43 -5.67 14.31
C TYR A 218 6.35 -5.59 12.79
N SER A 219 5.73 -4.53 12.29
CA SER A 219 5.70 -4.20 10.87
C SER A 219 5.58 -2.68 10.68
N ALA A 220 5.61 -2.24 9.43
CA ALA A 220 5.37 -0.84 9.06
C ALA A 220 4.04 -0.73 8.30
N PRO A 221 2.90 -1.03 8.95
CA PRO A 221 1.62 -1.06 8.27
C PRO A 221 1.18 0.37 7.91
N MET A 222 0.58 0.49 6.75
CA MET A 222 -0.05 1.71 6.29
C MET A 222 -1.42 1.88 6.96
N LEU A 223 -1.82 3.14 7.19
CA LEU A 223 -3.19 3.45 7.57
C LEU A 223 -4.02 3.84 6.35
N ARG A 224 -5.22 3.29 6.24
CA ARG A 224 -6.23 3.77 5.31
C ARG A 224 -7.52 4.07 6.08
N LEU A 225 -7.80 5.36 6.26
CA LEU A 225 -8.97 5.79 7.01
C LEU A 225 -10.26 5.42 6.26
N VAL A 226 -11.27 5.05 7.05
CA VAL A 226 -12.60 4.68 6.59
C VAL A 226 -13.66 5.42 7.39
N ARG A 227 -14.83 5.58 6.79
CA ARG A 227 -16.04 6.09 7.44
C ARG A 227 -17.29 5.59 6.69
N PRO A 228 -18.50 5.73 7.23
CA PRO A 228 -19.72 5.52 6.46
C PRO A 228 -19.84 6.55 5.33
N ILE A 229 -20.41 6.18 4.18
CA ILE A 229 -20.76 7.14 3.13
C ILE A 229 -21.78 8.13 3.72
N PRO A 230 -21.53 9.45 3.68
CA PRO A 230 -22.51 10.42 4.14
C PRO A 230 -23.78 10.33 3.30
N ASN A 231 -24.94 10.19 3.94
CA ASN A 231 -26.20 10.30 3.22
C ASN A 231 -26.40 11.77 2.79
N HIS A 232 -26.75 12.01 1.52
CA HIS A 232 -27.03 13.37 1.00
C HIS A 232 -28.23 14.09 1.65
N SER A 233 -28.83 13.51 2.69
CA SER A 233 -30.06 13.97 3.34
C SER A 233 -29.90 14.36 4.81
N GLU A 234 -28.68 14.46 5.32
CA GLU A 234 -28.39 14.97 6.68
C GLU A 234 -27.87 16.41 6.68
#